data_AF-X1VH28-F1
#
_entry.id   AF-X1VH28-F1
#
_cell.length_a   1.000
_cell.length_b   1.000
_cell.length_c   1.000
_cell.angle_alpha   90.00
_cell.angle_beta   90.00
_cell.angle_gamma   90.00
#
_symmetry.space_group_name_H-M   'P 1'
#
loop_
_entity.id
_entity.type
_entity.pdbx_description
1 polymer ?
#
loop_
_entity_poly.entity_id
_entity_poly.type
_entity_poly.pdbx_seq_one_letter_code
_entity_poly.pdbx_strand_id
1 'polypeptide(L)'
;TTLMFESVPTYPDVDRFWDIVERHKVNQFYTAPTAIRALMRHGDEPVNRHDLSSLKVLGTVGEPINPEAWTWYHRVVGKEKCPIVDTYWQTETGGFIMTPIATATPTKPGSCCMPFFGIKPVIFDLEGDEITEPNEGGYFAIQTPWPGMLRDVWGNTDRFISTYLEKYPGHYYTGDGARTDDDGYYWILGRLDDVIKVSGHRIGTMEVESAIVSHPKVAEAAVAPFPHKIKGASYLGVRDVNGRHRKSAKLSNEI
;
A
#
# COMPACT_ATOMS: atom_id res chain seq x y z
N THR A 1 -12.61 -5.89 -22.78
CA THR A 1 -11.61 -6.97 -22.89
C THR A 1 -10.79 -7.00 -21.63
N THR A 2 -10.52 -8.17 -21.07
CA THR A 2 -9.56 -8.35 -19.96
C THR A 2 -8.39 -9.18 -20.47
N LEU A 3 -7.21 -9.00 -19.88
CA LEU A 3 -5.99 -9.74 -20.22
C LEU A 3 -5.65 -10.68 -19.06
N MET A 4 -5.54 -11.97 -19.37
CA MET A 4 -5.04 -12.97 -18.43
C MET A 4 -3.55 -13.23 -18.72
N PHE A 5 -2.72 -13.05 -17.71
CA PHE A 5 -1.27 -13.17 -17.82
C PHE A 5 -0.77 -14.34 -16.95
N GLU A 6 -0.19 -15.36 -17.57
CA GLU A 6 0.28 -16.58 -16.90
C GLU A 6 1.78 -16.54 -16.52
N SER A 7 2.56 -15.64 -17.12
CA SER A 7 4.01 -15.57 -16.87
C SER A 7 4.32 -14.69 -15.65
N VAL A 8 5.60 -14.37 -15.47
CA VAL A 8 6.08 -13.45 -14.42
C VAL A 8 6.62 -12.16 -15.05
N PRO A 9 6.72 -11.05 -14.30
CA PRO A 9 7.14 -9.75 -14.84
C PRO A 9 8.55 -9.75 -15.48
N THR A 10 9.36 -10.76 -15.18
CA THR A 10 10.79 -10.84 -15.53
C THR A 10 11.14 -12.03 -16.42
N TYR A 11 10.16 -12.67 -17.07
CA TYR A 11 10.40 -13.80 -17.97
C TYR A 11 9.72 -13.59 -19.34
N PRO A 12 10.43 -13.77 -20.47
CA PRO A 12 11.84 -14.20 -20.58
C PRO A 12 12.86 -13.10 -20.26
N ASP A 13 12.43 -11.85 -20.14
CA ASP A 13 13.27 -10.69 -19.81
C ASP A 13 12.50 -9.70 -18.91
N VAL A 14 13.20 -8.72 -18.32
CA VAL A 14 12.68 -7.75 -17.34
C VAL A 14 11.79 -6.65 -17.93
N ASP A 15 11.45 -6.76 -19.22
CA ASP A 15 10.53 -5.89 -19.93
C ASP A 15 9.15 -6.52 -20.18
N ARG A 16 8.91 -7.73 -19.66
CA ARG A 16 7.78 -8.57 -20.08
C ARG A 16 6.43 -7.89 -20.00
N PHE A 17 6.19 -7.12 -18.94
CA PHE A 17 4.95 -6.34 -18.81
C PHE A 17 4.79 -5.31 -19.91
N TRP A 18 5.88 -4.66 -20.31
CA TRP A 18 5.89 -3.57 -21.28
C TRP A 18 5.70 -4.11 -22.71
N ASP A 19 6.34 -5.25 -23.04
CA ASP A 19 6.08 -6.03 -24.27
C ASP A 19 4.58 -6.36 -24.41
N ILE A 20 3.94 -6.78 -23.33
CA ILE A 20 2.50 -7.12 -23.33
C ILE A 20 1.63 -5.87 -23.52
N VAL A 21 1.95 -4.78 -22.82
CA VAL A 21 1.22 -3.51 -22.95
C VAL A 21 1.28 -3.02 -24.39
N GLU A 22 2.48 -3.00 -24.99
CA GLU A 22 2.69 -2.56 -26.37
C GLU A 22 1.97 -3.46 -27.38
N ARG A 23 2.14 -4.78 -27.25
CA ARG A 23 1.58 -5.78 -28.18
C ARG A 23 0.06 -5.78 -28.20
N HIS A 24 -0.56 -5.65 -27.02
CA HIS A 24 -2.01 -5.73 -26.87
C HIS A 24 -2.67 -4.36 -26.75
N LYS A 25 -1.90 -3.28 -26.83
CA LYS A 25 -2.36 -1.90 -26.66
C LYS A 25 -3.21 -1.74 -25.39
N VAL A 26 -2.68 -2.25 -24.28
CA VAL A 26 -3.33 -2.19 -22.97
C VAL A 26 -3.55 -0.72 -22.60
N ASN A 27 -4.75 -0.43 -22.11
CA ASN A 27 -5.17 0.93 -21.75
C ASN A 27 -5.22 1.17 -20.24
N GLN A 28 -5.32 0.12 -19.44
CA GLN A 28 -5.31 0.17 -17.98
C GLN A 28 -4.39 -0.94 -17.49
N PHE A 29 -3.38 -0.57 -16.70
CA PHE A 29 -2.41 -1.52 -16.18
C PHE A 29 -2.46 -1.52 -14.64
N TYR A 30 -2.67 -2.70 -14.05
CA TYR A 30 -2.92 -2.88 -12.62
C TYR A 30 -1.99 -3.94 -12.06
N THR A 31 -1.17 -3.58 -11.07
CA THR A 31 -0.15 -4.48 -10.51
C THR A 31 0.18 -4.12 -9.05
N ALA A 32 0.97 -4.95 -8.38
CA ALA A 32 1.36 -4.72 -6.98
C ALA A 32 2.63 -3.85 -6.88
N PRO A 33 2.81 -3.04 -5.81
CA PRO A 33 4.06 -2.32 -5.53
C PRO A 33 5.31 -3.19 -5.53
N THR A 34 5.24 -4.45 -5.09
CA THR A 34 6.34 -5.41 -5.16
C THR A 34 6.84 -5.60 -6.59
N ALA A 35 5.94 -5.74 -7.56
CA ALA A 35 6.33 -5.85 -8.96
C ALA A 35 6.91 -4.53 -9.50
N ILE A 36 6.34 -3.39 -9.10
CA ILE A 36 6.86 -2.05 -9.47
C ILE A 36 8.29 -1.90 -8.96
N ARG A 37 8.56 -2.18 -7.67
CA ARG A 37 9.88 -2.11 -7.06
C ARG A 37 10.87 -3.09 -7.72
N ALA A 38 10.44 -4.32 -8.00
CA ALA A 38 11.28 -5.32 -8.67
C ALA A 38 11.74 -4.83 -10.05
N LEU A 39 10.85 -4.25 -10.85
CA LEU A 39 11.17 -3.74 -12.18
C LEU A 39 11.99 -2.45 -12.11
N MET A 40 11.68 -1.55 -11.19
CA MET A 40 12.42 -0.29 -10.96
C MET A 40 13.92 -0.52 -10.72
N ARG A 41 14.30 -1.63 -10.07
CA ARG A 41 15.71 -2.00 -9.81
C ARG A 41 16.54 -2.23 -11.09
N HIS A 42 15.88 -2.54 -12.21
CA HIS A 42 16.54 -2.74 -13.50
C HIS A 42 16.72 -1.45 -14.29
N GLY A 43 16.34 -0.30 -13.71
CA GLY A 43 16.43 1.01 -14.35
C GLY A 43 15.31 1.26 -15.35
N ASP A 44 15.45 2.35 -16.10
CA ASP A 44 14.35 2.86 -16.93
C ASP A 44 14.38 2.32 -18.38
N GLU A 45 15.52 1.79 -18.83
CA GLU A 45 15.72 1.31 -20.20
C GLU A 45 14.74 0.20 -20.62
N PRO A 46 14.47 -0.83 -19.79
CA PRO A 46 13.53 -1.89 -20.15
C PRO A 46 12.10 -1.36 -20.38
N VAL A 47 11.71 -0.27 -19.71
CA VAL A 47 10.42 0.39 -19.92
C VAL A 47 10.45 1.25 -21.18
N ASN A 48 11.53 2.02 -21.36
CA ASN A 48 11.64 3.04 -22.40
C ASN A 48 11.79 2.49 -23.82
N ARG A 49 12.10 1.19 -23.97
CA ARG A 49 12.18 0.54 -25.29
C ARG A 49 10.82 0.18 -25.92
N HIS A 50 9.72 0.33 -25.17
CA HIS A 50 8.37 0.00 -25.64
C HIS A 50 7.47 1.23 -25.84
N ASP A 51 6.57 1.15 -26.81
CA ASP A 51 5.45 2.08 -26.95
C ASP A 51 4.34 1.77 -25.95
N LEU A 52 4.33 2.56 -24.86
CA LEU A 52 3.31 2.50 -23.82
C LEU A 52 2.20 3.55 -23.98
N SER A 53 2.12 4.22 -25.14
CA SER A 53 1.18 5.33 -25.37
C SER A 53 -0.30 4.96 -25.31
N SER A 54 -0.64 3.66 -25.35
CA SER A 54 -2.00 3.18 -25.18
C SER A 54 -2.51 3.29 -23.73
N LEU A 55 -1.61 3.36 -22.75
CA LEU A 55 -1.94 3.47 -21.33
C LEU A 55 -2.66 4.79 -21.04
N LYS A 56 -3.73 4.68 -20.23
CA LYS A 56 -4.54 5.80 -19.78
C LYS A 56 -4.63 5.89 -18.26
N VAL A 57 -4.55 4.75 -17.58
CA VAL A 57 -4.61 4.67 -16.11
C VAL A 57 -3.64 3.60 -15.66
N LEU A 58 -2.87 3.93 -14.63
CA LEU A 58 -2.06 2.99 -13.89
C LEU A 58 -2.74 2.74 -12.55
N GLY A 59 -2.72 1.51 -12.06
CA GLY A 59 -3.22 1.23 -10.73
C GLY A 59 -2.27 0.36 -9.92
N THR A 60 -2.42 0.47 -8.61
CA THR A 60 -1.61 -0.26 -7.64
C THR A 60 -2.46 -0.78 -6.47
N VAL A 61 -2.07 -1.92 -5.90
CA VAL A 61 -2.90 -2.68 -4.96
C VAL A 61 -2.11 -3.60 -4.04
N GLY A 62 -2.71 -3.88 -2.88
CA GLY A 62 -2.38 -5.03 -2.02
C GLY A 62 -1.42 -4.69 -0.90
N GLU A 63 -0.64 -3.63 -1.04
CA GLU A 63 0.30 -3.12 -0.07
C GLU A 63 0.49 -1.61 -0.31
N PRO A 64 0.90 -0.83 0.70
CA PRO A 64 1.20 0.57 0.49
C PRO A 64 2.35 0.77 -0.51
N ILE A 65 2.17 1.70 -1.44
CA ILE A 65 3.21 2.10 -2.39
C ILE A 65 4.06 3.23 -1.78
N ASN A 66 5.37 3.01 -1.68
CA ASN A 66 6.26 4.07 -1.18
C ASN A 66 6.40 5.21 -2.22
N PRO A 67 6.61 6.47 -1.79
CA PRO A 67 6.62 7.63 -2.69
C PRO A 67 7.63 7.55 -3.85
N GLU A 68 8.78 6.91 -3.65
CA GLU A 68 9.79 6.73 -4.70
C GLU A 68 9.29 5.81 -5.81
N ALA A 69 8.74 4.64 -5.47
CA ALA A 69 8.17 3.72 -6.45
C ALA A 69 6.96 4.33 -7.16
N TRP A 70 6.12 5.07 -6.43
CA TRP A 70 5.00 5.82 -7.01
C TRP A 70 5.49 6.83 -8.06
N THR A 71 6.53 7.61 -7.71
CA THR A 71 7.10 8.64 -8.60
C THR A 71 7.73 8.01 -9.84
N TRP A 72 8.47 6.91 -9.67
CA TRP A 72 9.03 6.17 -10.80
C TRP A 72 7.91 5.63 -11.71
N TYR A 73 6.86 5.06 -11.14
CA TYR A 73 5.74 4.51 -11.89
C TYR A 73 5.01 5.60 -12.70
N HIS A 74 4.82 6.79 -12.11
CA HIS A 74 4.19 7.93 -12.77
C HIS A 74 5.05 8.46 -13.93
N ARG A 75 6.34 8.69 -13.66
CA ARG A 75 7.27 9.32 -14.60
C ARG A 75 7.70 8.38 -15.73
N VAL A 76 8.12 7.17 -15.38
CA VAL A 76 8.80 6.25 -16.31
C VAL A 76 7.79 5.41 -17.07
N VAL A 77 6.81 4.81 -16.39
CA VAL A 77 5.77 3.99 -17.04
C VAL A 77 4.64 4.87 -17.57
N GLY A 78 4.09 5.75 -16.74
CA GLY A 78 2.95 6.61 -17.09
C GLY A 78 3.28 7.80 -17.97
N LYS A 79 4.57 8.08 -18.20
CA LYS A 79 5.09 9.26 -18.94
C LYS A 79 4.51 10.59 -18.45
N GLU A 80 4.21 10.67 -17.15
CA GLU A 80 3.57 11.82 -16.50
C GLU A 80 2.19 12.18 -17.09
N LYS A 81 1.56 11.24 -17.80
CA LYS A 81 0.26 11.41 -18.46
C LYS A 81 -0.83 10.51 -17.87
N CYS A 82 -0.44 9.39 -17.26
CA CYS A 82 -1.38 8.44 -16.68
C CYS A 82 -1.59 8.75 -15.19
N PRO A 83 -2.82 9.05 -14.73
CA PRO A 83 -3.12 9.03 -13.31
C PRO A 83 -2.82 7.64 -12.72
N ILE A 84 -2.31 7.64 -11.49
CA ILE A 84 -2.14 6.44 -10.68
C ILE A 84 -3.32 6.33 -9.72
N VAL A 85 -4.00 5.17 -9.72
CA VAL A 85 -5.01 4.83 -8.72
C VAL A 85 -4.44 3.85 -7.70
N ASP A 86 -4.19 4.33 -6.49
CA ASP A 86 -3.83 3.48 -5.35
C ASP A 86 -5.13 2.98 -4.70
N THR A 87 -5.40 1.69 -4.87
CA THR A 87 -6.67 1.06 -4.48
C THR A 87 -6.48 0.26 -3.20
N TYR A 88 -7.01 0.77 -2.10
CA TYR A 88 -7.10 0.01 -0.85
C TYR A 88 -8.43 -0.72 -0.74
N TRP A 89 -8.32 -2.02 -0.50
CA TRP A 89 -9.41 -2.95 -0.26
C TRP A 89 -8.86 -4.28 0.25
N GLN A 90 -9.77 -5.15 0.68
CA GLN A 90 -9.45 -6.49 1.20
C GLN A 90 -10.37 -7.52 0.54
N THR A 91 -10.01 -8.80 0.64
CA THR A 91 -10.87 -9.91 0.17
C THR A 91 -12.30 -9.78 0.68
N GLU A 92 -12.43 -9.44 1.96
CA GLU A 92 -13.66 -9.28 2.73
C GLU A 92 -14.51 -8.09 2.26
N THR A 93 -13.89 -7.11 1.60
CA THR A 93 -14.59 -5.90 1.13
C THR A 93 -15.22 -6.07 -0.25
N GLY A 94 -14.81 -7.11 -0.99
CA GLY A 94 -15.31 -7.46 -2.32
C GLY A 94 -14.88 -6.53 -3.46
N GLY A 95 -14.30 -5.36 -3.17
CA GLY A 95 -13.83 -4.40 -4.15
C GLY A 95 -13.32 -3.12 -3.49
N PHE A 96 -12.97 -2.11 -4.31
CA PHE A 96 -12.35 -0.89 -3.84
C PHE A 96 -13.21 -0.15 -2.81
N ILE A 97 -12.62 0.14 -1.64
CA ILE A 97 -13.30 0.93 -0.60
C ILE A 97 -12.66 2.31 -0.41
N MET A 98 -11.35 2.44 -0.68
CA MET A 98 -10.64 3.72 -0.74
C MET A 98 -9.82 3.77 -2.03
N THR A 99 -10.05 4.76 -2.87
CA THR A 99 -9.30 4.93 -4.13
C THR A 99 -9.56 6.32 -4.71
N PRO A 100 -8.58 6.96 -5.36
CA PRO A 100 -8.87 8.10 -6.22
C PRO A 100 -9.72 7.70 -7.42
N ILE A 101 -10.55 8.63 -7.90
CA ILE A 101 -11.19 8.54 -9.20
C ILE A 101 -10.20 9.07 -10.23
N ALA A 102 -9.75 8.21 -11.15
CA ALA A 102 -8.81 8.59 -12.20
C ALA A 102 -9.27 9.87 -12.90
N THR A 103 -8.34 10.83 -13.09
CA THR A 103 -8.55 12.16 -13.69
C THR A 103 -9.43 13.15 -12.90
N ALA A 104 -10.10 12.75 -11.82
CA ALA A 104 -10.94 13.64 -11.01
C ALA A 104 -10.35 13.93 -9.63
N THR A 105 -9.67 12.96 -9.02
CA THR A 105 -9.03 13.11 -7.70
C THR A 105 -7.55 13.45 -7.87
N PRO A 106 -7.08 14.62 -7.39
CA PRO A 106 -5.64 14.88 -7.27
C PRO A 106 -5.01 13.85 -6.33
N THR A 107 -3.88 13.25 -6.69
CA THR A 107 -3.29 12.17 -5.90
C THR A 107 -2.08 12.65 -5.10
N LYS A 108 -1.89 12.07 -3.92
CA LYS A 108 -0.69 12.24 -3.09
C LYS A 108 0.09 10.92 -3.08
N PRO A 109 1.40 10.90 -3.40
CA PRO A 109 2.18 9.66 -3.40
C PRO A 109 2.09 8.93 -2.05
N GLY A 110 1.58 7.69 -2.06
CA GLY A 110 1.41 6.85 -0.86
C GLY A 110 0.05 6.98 -0.15
N SER A 111 -0.86 7.83 -0.63
CA SER A 111 -2.25 7.91 -0.13
C SER A 111 -3.22 7.18 -1.07
N CYS A 112 -4.15 6.41 -0.48
CA CYS A 112 -5.30 5.85 -1.19
C CYS A 112 -6.43 6.87 -1.42
N CYS A 113 -6.19 8.13 -1.07
CA CYS A 113 -7.07 9.28 -1.25
C CYS A 113 -8.37 9.18 -0.43
N MET A 114 -9.52 9.16 -1.08
CA MET A 114 -10.84 9.35 -0.46
C MET A 114 -11.65 8.04 -0.50
N PRO A 115 -12.68 7.91 0.36
CA PRO A 115 -13.58 6.76 0.30
C PRO A 115 -14.33 6.68 -1.02
N PHE A 116 -14.55 5.45 -1.47
CA PHE A 116 -15.38 5.17 -2.64
C PHE A 116 -16.88 5.34 -2.30
N PHE A 117 -17.73 5.24 -3.31
CA PHE A 117 -19.16 5.51 -3.14
C PHE A 117 -19.82 4.58 -2.11
N GLY A 118 -20.53 5.17 -1.15
CA GLY A 118 -21.24 4.44 -0.11
C GLY A 118 -20.36 3.96 1.05
N ILE A 119 -19.05 4.21 0.99
CA ILE A 119 -18.12 3.88 2.07
C ILE A 119 -18.05 5.05 3.05
N LYS A 120 -18.25 4.75 4.33
CA LYS A 120 -18.18 5.72 5.44
C LYS A 120 -17.05 5.29 6.38
N PRO A 121 -15.80 5.71 6.11
CA PRO A 121 -14.67 5.38 6.96
C PRO A 121 -14.78 6.07 8.33
N VAL A 122 -14.30 5.40 9.37
CA VAL A 122 -14.10 5.94 10.71
C VAL A 122 -12.75 5.44 11.25
N ILE A 123 -12.11 6.25 12.08
CA ILE A 123 -10.84 5.91 12.72
C ILE A 123 -11.05 5.99 14.23
N PHE A 124 -10.74 4.92 14.95
CA PHE A 124 -10.86 4.87 16.41
C PHE A 124 -9.49 4.91 17.10
N ASP A 125 -9.43 5.49 18.30
CA ASP A 125 -8.27 5.36 19.17
C ASP A 125 -8.25 4.00 19.92
N LEU A 126 -7.41 3.87 20.95
CA LEU A 126 -7.30 2.61 21.72
C LEU A 126 -8.45 2.44 22.71
N GLU A 127 -9.00 3.56 23.15
CA GLU A 127 -10.07 3.70 24.11
C GLU A 127 -11.44 3.45 23.45
N GLY A 128 -11.49 3.54 22.12
CA GLY A 128 -12.66 3.29 21.29
C GLY A 128 -13.40 4.56 20.88
N ASP A 129 -12.80 5.72 21.12
CA ASP A 129 -13.34 7.01 20.72
C ASP A 129 -12.94 7.33 19.27
N GLU A 130 -13.83 8.02 18.56
CA GLU A 130 -13.60 8.42 17.17
C GLU A 130 -12.55 9.55 17.11
N ILE A 131 -11.52 9.34 16.30
CA ILE A 131 -10.49 10.33 16.00
C ILE A 131 -11.04 11.25 14.90
N THR A 132 -11.27 12.51 15.24
CA THR A 132 -11.78 13.54 14.33
C THR A 132 -10.70 14.52 13.87
N GLU A 133 -9.59 14.61 14.60
CA GLU A 133 -8.48 15.51 14.28
C GLU A 133 -7.56 14.90 13.20
N PRO A 134 -7.04 15.73 12.27
CA PRO A 134 -6.16 15.26 11.22
C PRO A 134 -4.79 14.83 11.78
N ASN A 135 -4.09 14.00 11.01
CA ASN A 135 -2.74 13.51 11.27
C ASN A 135 -2.59 12.59 12.50
N GLU A 136 -3.69 12.17 13.13
CA GLU A 136 -3.67 11.17 14.18
C GLU A 136 -4.04 9.77 13.64
N GLY A 137 -3.27 8.75 14.03
CA GLY A 137 -3.39 7.39 13.52
C GLY A 137 -4.15 6.46 14.46
N GLY A 138 -5.12 5.74 13.92
CA GLY A 138 -5.98 4.84 14.68
C GLY A 138 -6.48 3.61 13.92
N TYR A 139 -7.39 2.89 14.57
CA TYR A 139 -8.03 1.68 14.08
C TYR A 139 -9.03 2.01 12.98
N PHE A 140 -8.77 1.48 11.79
CA PHE A 140 -9.61 1.75 10.63
C PHE A 140 -10.84 0.85 10.62
N ALA A 141 -12.01 1.47 10.49
CA ALA A 141 -13.28 0.76 10.41
C ALA A 141 -14.23 1.48 9.45
N ILE A 142 -15.31 0.79 9.07
CA ILE A 142 -16.36 1.32 8.20
C ILE A 142 -17.68 1.33 8.96
N GLN A 143 -18.32 2.49 9.00
CA GLN A 143 -19.51 2.77 9.81
C GLN A 143 -20.77 2.03 9.34
N THR A 144 -20.92 1.83 8.04
CA THR A 144 -22.13 1.23 7.49
C THR A 144 -21.80 0.15 6.48
N PRO A 145 -22.60 -0.93 6.38
CA PRO A 145 -22.43 -1.95 5.36
C PRO A 145 -22.51 -1.37 3.94
N TRP A 146 -21.81 -2.01 3.01
CA TRP A 146 -21.84 -1.69 1.58
C TRP A 146 -22.20 -2.95 0.76
N PRO A 147 -22.54 -2.80 -0.54
CA PRO A 147 -22.99 -3.92 -1.36
C PRO A 147 -21.98 -5.07 -1.48
N GLY A 148 -20.68 -4.76 -1.58
CA GLY A 148 -19.59 -5.74 -1.75
C GLY A 148 -19.09 -6.40 -0.45
N MET A 149 -19.56 -5.94 0.71
CA MET A 149 -19.15 -6.48 2.01
C MET A 149 -19.44 -7.98 2.11
N LEU A 150 -18.46 -8.76 2.59
CA LEU A 150 -18.66 -10.16 2.91
C LEU A 150 -19.89 -10.37 3.79
N ARG A 151 -20.55 -11.51 3.59
CA ARG A 151 -21.77 -11.84 4.34
C ARG A 151 -21.51 -12.71 5.55
N ASP A 152 -20.54 -13.61 5.43
CA ASP A 152 -20.21 -14.57 6.48
C ASP A 152 -18.87 -15.26 6.20
N VAL A 153 -18.37 -16.01 7.18
CA VAL A 153 -17.33 -17.03 7.01
C VAL A 153 -18.01 -18.39 6.89
N TRP A 154 -17.75 -19.11 5.80
CA TRP A 154 -18.41 -20.39 5.51
C TRP A 154 -18.28 -21.39 6.67
N GLY A 155 -19.44 -21.81 7.20
CA GLY A 155 -19.52 -22.76 8.31
C GLY A 155 -19.08 -22.21 9.67
N ASN A 156 -18.86 -20.91 9.81
CA ASN A 156 -18.39 -20.30 11.07
C ASN A 156 -18.81 -18.82 11.22
N THR A 157 -20.09 -18.58 11.47
CA THR A 157 -20.62 -17.22 11.68
C THR A 157 -20.06 -16.51 12.90
N ASP A 158 -19.75 -17.26 13.96
CA ASP A 158 -19.12 -16.68 15.16
C ASP A 158 -17.74 -16.08 14.83
N ARG A 159 -16.99 -16.69 13.89
CA ARG A 159 -15.73 -16.13 13.41
C ARG A 159 -15.94 -14.84 12.61
N PHE A 160 -16.99 -14.74 11.80
CA PHE A 160 -17.32 -13.49 11.11
C PHE A 160 -17.60 -12.36 12.11
N ILE A 161 -18.45 -12.64 13.10
CA ILE A 161 -18.83 -11.66 14.13
C ILE A 161 -17.61 -11.22 14.96
N SER A 162 -16.87 -12.19 15.52
CA SER A 162 -15.71 -11.90 16.37
C SER A 162 -14.55 -11.21 15.66
N THR A 163 -14.33 -11.54 14.37
CA THR A 163 -13.22 -10.94 13.62
C THR A 163 -13.53 -9.51 13.18
N TYR A 164 -14.76 -9.26 12.72
CA TYR A 164 -15.07 -8.02 11.98
C TYR A 164 -16.03 -7.08 12.69
N LEU A 165 -16.86 -7.55 13.62
CA LEU A 165 -17.99 -6.77 14.16
C LEU A 165 -17.94 -6.57 15.69
N GLU A 166 -17.24 -7.43 16.44
CA GLU A 166 -17.20 -7.35 17.91
C GLU A 166 -16.34 -6.21 18.45
N LYS A 167 -15.19 -5.93 17.81
CA LYS A 167 -14.23 -4.95 18.32
C LYS A 167 -14.82 -3.54 18.43
N TYR A 168 -15.59 -3.15 17.41
CA TYR A 168 -16.28 -1.86 17.36
C TYR A 168 -17.75 -2.13 16.99
N PRO A 169 -18.63 -2.33 17.98
CA PRO A 169 -20.02 -2.67 17.73
C PRO A 169 -20.70 -1.69 16.77
N GLY A 170 -21.43 -2.23 15.78
CA GLY A 170 -22.08 -1.44 14.73
C GLY A 170 -21.18 -1.04 13.57
N HIS A 171 -19.88 -1.39 13.60
CA HIS A 171 -18.89 -1.05 12.58
C HIS A 171 -18.23 -2.32 12.03
N TYR A 172 -17.73 -2.25 10.78
CA TYR A 172 -16.84 -3.25 10.24
C TYR A 172 -15.39 -2.85 10.50
N TYR A 173 -14.67 -3.62 11.30
CA TYR A 173 -13.25 -3.41 11.56
C TYR A 173 -12.39 -4.06 10.47
N THR A 174 -11.51 -3.29 9.83
CA THR A 174 -10.66 -3.79 8.74
C THR A 174 -9.44 -4.57 9.24
N GLY A 175 -9.02 -4.33 10.49
CA GLY A 175 -7.74 -4.83 11.01
C GLY A 175 -6.52 -3.99 10.62
N ASP A 176 -6.73 -2.92 9.85
CA ASP A 176 -5.68 -1.98 9.45
C ASP A 176 -5.72 -0.70 10.29
N GLY A 177 -4.61 0.03 10.22
CA GLY A 177 -4.48 1.37 10.74
C GLY A 177 -4.63 2.39 9.63
N ALA A 178 -5.24 3.51 9.96
CA ALA A 178 -5.31 4.64 9.05
C ALA A 178 -5.11 5.95 9.80
N ARG A 179 -4.72 6.98 9.07
CA ARG A 179 -4.82 8.38 9.48
C ARG A 179 -5.37 9.20 8.32
N THR A 180 -5.98 10.33 8.66
CA THR A 180 -6.27 11.39 7.69
C THR A 180 -5.15 12.42 7.72
N ASP A 181 -5.04 13.23 6.67
CA ASP A 181 -4.28 14.48 6.71
C ASP A 181 -5.22 15.69 6.68
N ASP A 182 -4.65 16.90 6.72
CA ASP A 182 -5.40 18.15 6.77
C ASP A 182 -6.30 18.39 5.54
N ASP A 183 -6.03 17.72 4.41
CA ASP A 183 -6.86 17.78 3.21
C ASP A 183 -7.93 16.65 3.18
N GLY A 184 -8.01 15.84 4.23
CA GLY A 184 -8.94 14.71 4.34
C GLY A 184 -8.50 13.44 3.62
N TYR A 185 -7.26 13.36 3.13
CA TYR A 185 -6.76 12.17 2.44
C TYR A 185 -6.42 11.07 3.43
N TYR A 186 -6.77 9.84 3.09
CA TYR A 186 -6.49 8.67 3.92
C TYR A 186 -5.12 8.06 3.59
N TRP A 187 -4.42 7.66 4.65
CA TRP A 187 -3.13 6.99 4.61
C TRP A 187 -3.25 5.68 5.37
N ILE A 188 -3.06 4.56 4.68
CA ILE A 188 -3.10 3.23 5.31
C ILE A 188 -1.74 2.94 5.92
N LEU A 189 -1.72 2.70 7.23
CA LEU A 189 -0.51 2.49 8.03
C LEU A 189 -0.07 1.01 8.04
N GLY A 190 -0.86 0.12 7.43
CA GLY A 190 -0.69 -1.32 7.47
C GLY A 190 -1.51 -1.98 8.59
N ARG A 191 -1.28 -3.26 8.82
CA ARG A 191 -1.97 -4.03 9.87
C ARG A 191 -1.61 -3.46 11.23
N LEU A 192 -2.61 -3.16 12.07
CA LEU A 192 -2.34 -2.67 13.43
C LEU A 192 -1.78 -3.74 14.36
N ASP A 193 -1.92 -5.01 13.98
CA ASP A 193 -1.17 -6.11 14.60
C ASP A 193 0.36 -5.89 14.48
N ASP A 194 0.79 -5.09 13.48
CA ASP A 194 2.18 -4.72 13.21
C ASP A 194 2.54 -3.28 13.65
N VAL A 195 1.58 -2.44 14.07
CA VAL A 195 1.86 -1.07 14.51
C VAL A 195 2.34 -1.04 15.96
N ILE A 196 3.49 -0.40 16.16
CA ILE A 196 4.22 -0.45 17.42
C ILE A 196 4.10 0.88 18.14
N LYS A 197 3.80 0.81 19.45
CA LYS A 197 3.97 1.95 20.35
C LYS A 197 5.43 2.03 20.79
N VAL A 198 6.19 2.95 20.20
CA VAL A 198 7.58 3.22 20.60
C VAL A 198 7.61 4.51 21.41
N SER A 199 7.87 4.40 22.72
CA SER A 199 7.94 5.58 23.62
C SER A 199 6.71 6.49 23.55
N GLY A 200 5.51 5.90 23.46
CA GLY A 200 4.24 6.64 23.42
C GLY A 200 3.72 7.01 22.03
N HIS A 201 4.58 6.99 21.00
CA HIS A 201 4.20 7.34 19.62
C HIS A 201 3.79 6.09 18.84
N ARG A 202 2.69 6.18 18.08
CA ARG A 202 2.27 5.14 17.14
C ARG A 202 2.99 5.36 15.82
N ILE A 203 3.85 4.42 15.47
CA ILE A 203 4.61 4.49 14.24
C ILE A 203 4.33 3.19 13.48
N GLY A 204 3.77 3.33 12.27
CA GLY A 204 3.52 2.20 11.40
C GLY A 204 4.82 1.63 10.86
N THR A 205 4.91 0.30 10.70
CA THR A 205 6.07 -0.35 10.08
C THR A 205 6.36 0.25 8.70
N MET A 206 5.31 0.56 7.94
CA MET A 206 5.41 1.19 6.62
C MET A 206 6.10 2.56 6.62
N GLU A 207 5.85 3.41 7.63
CA GLU A 207 6.49 4.71 7.73
C GLU A 207 8.01 4.55 7.92
N VAL A 208 8.39 3.61 8.77
CA VAL A 208 9.80 3.26 9.01
C VAL A 208 10.44 2.62 7.78
N GLU A 209 9.76 1.68 7.13
CA GLU A 209 10.22 1.05 5.89
C GLU A 209 10.43 2.08 4.79
N SER A 210 9.47 3.00 4.61
CA SER A 210 9.57 4.09 3.63
C SER A 210 10.74 5.01 3.92
N ALA A 211 10.98 5.35 5.19
CA ALA A 211 12.14 6.14 5.59
C ALA A 211 13.46 5.40 5.30
N ILE A 212 13.55 4.10 5.58
CA ILE A 212 14.75 3.29 5.32
C ILE A 212 15.00 3.15 3.80
N VAL A 213 13.96 2.90 3.00
CA VAL A 213 14.05 2.76 1.54
C VAL A 213 14.47 4.07 0.87
N SER A 214 14.16 5.23 1.45
CA SER A 214 14.62 6.53 0.91
C SER A 214 16.14 6.68 0.84
N HIS A 215 16.91 5.84 1.56
CA HIS A 215 18.35 5.83 1.48
C HIS A 215 18.84 5.14 0.18
N PRO A 216 19.66 5.77 -0.68
CA PRO A 216 19.99 5.28 -2.04
C PRO A 216 20.64 3.89 -2.16
N LYS A 217 21.09 3.31 -1.04
CA LYS A 217 21.71 1.97 -0.99
C LYS A 217 20.73 0.84 -0.61
N VAL A 218 19.52 1.17 -0.20
CA VAL A 218 18.51 0.20 0.25
C VAL A 218 17.57 -0.08 -0.91
N ALA A 219 17.37 -1.36 -1.21
CA ALA A 219 16.48 -1.80 -2.29
C ALA A 219 15.08 -2.16 -1.77
N GLU A 220 15.02 -2.70 -0.55
CA GLU A 220 13.81 -3.08 0.19
C GLU A 220 14.14 -3.04 1.68
N ALA A 221 13.15 -2.68 2.48
CA ALA A 221 13.19 -2.78 3.92
C ALA A 221 11.94 -3.54 4.38
N ALA A 222 12.12 -4.41 5.36
CA ALA A 222 11.03 -5.00 6.13
C ALA A 222 11.30 -4.70 7.60
N VAL A 223 10.29 -4.19 8.30
CA VAL A 223 10.40 -3.76 9.68
C VAL A 223 9.40 -4.56 10.51
N ALA A 224 9.91 -5.30 11.50
CA ALA A 224 9.08 -6.09 12.40
C ALA A 224 9.19 -5.59 13.85
N PRO A 225 8.14 -5.76 14.66
CA PRO A 225 8.21 -5.53 16.10
C PRO A 225 9.17 -6.47 16.81
N PHE A 226 9.95 -5.91 17.73
CA PHE A 226 10.75 -6.67 18.69
C PHE A 226 10.56 -6.12 20.12
N PRO A 227 10.34 -6.97 21.14
CA PRO A 227 10.18 -6.53 22.53
C PRO A 227 11.41 -5.77 23.05
N HIS A 228 11.21 -4.59 23.65
CA HIS A 228 12.30 -3.76 24.16
C HIS A 228 12.07 -3.34 25.61
N LYS A 229 12.97 -3.74 26.51
CA LYS A 229 12.83 -3.59 27.97
C LYS A 229 12.56 -2.16 28.47
N ILE A 230 13.00 -1.14 27.73
CA ILE A 230 12.83 0.28 28.12
C ILE A 230 11.71 0.97 27.34
N LYS A 231 11.49 0.58 26.07
CA LYS A 231 10.61 1.31 25.14
C LYS A 231 9.25 0.63 24.97
N GLY A 232 9.03 -0.51 25.65
CA GLY A 232 7.96 -1.46 25.36
C GLY A 232 8.33 -2.34 24.17
N ALA A 233 8.48 -1.71 23.00
CA ALA A 233 8.86 -2.37 21.75
C ALA A 233 9.81 -1.48 20.91
N SER A 234 10.51 -2.09 19.95
CA SER A 234 11.46 -1.47 19.02
C SER A 234 11.37 -2.14 17.65
N TYR A 235 12.01 -1.56 16.64
CA TYR A 235 12.06 -2.10 15.28
C TYR A 235 13.26 -3.01 15.04
N LEU A 236 13.04 -4.14 14.36
CA LEU A 236 14.09 -4.91 13.69
C LEU A 236 13.95 -4.71 12.17
N GLY A 237 14.93 -4.04 11.55
CA GLY A 237 14.96 -3.85 10.10
C GLY A 237 15.78 -4.94 9.40
N VAL A 238 15.17 -5.68 8.47
CA VAL A 238 15.89 -6.53 7.50
C VAL A 238 15.97 -5.76 6.19
N ARG A 239 17.17 -5.71 5.60
CA ARG A 239 17.43 -4.97 4.35
C ARG A 239 17.94 -5.89 3.26
N ASP A 240 17.47 -5.67 2.03
CA ASP A 240 18.20 -6.09 0.84
C ASP A 240 19.00 -4.89 0.29
N VAL A 241 20.27 -5.11 0.03
CA VAL A 241 21.21 -4.07 -0.41
C VAL A 241 21.38 -4.24 -1.91
N ASN A 242 21.23 -3.16 -2.69
CA ASN A 242 21.46 -3.19 -4.13
C ASN A 242 22.72 -4.01 -4.43
N GLY A 243 22.63 -5.02 -5.31
CA GLY A 243 23.66 -6.06 -5.57
C GLY A 243 25.05 -5.56 -6.00
N ARG A 244 25.27 -4.24 -6.00
CA ARG A 244 26.54 -3.54 -6.22
C ARG A 244 27.36 -3.29 -4.94
N HIS A 245 26.87 -3.64 -3.75
CA HIS A 245 27.59 -3.38 -2.50
C HIS A 245 27.92 -4.65 -1.69
N ARG A 246 29.22 -4.87 -1.46
CA ARG A 246 29.73 -5.88 -0.50
C ARG A 246 29.22 -5.56 0.91
N LYS A 247 28.73 -6.57 1.64
CA LYS A 247 28.37 -6.45 3.07
C LYS A 247 29.51 -5.76 3.82
N SER A 248 29.23 -4.57 4.35
CA SER A 248 30.16 -3.80 5.18
C SER A 248 29.53 -3.59 6.56
N ALA A 249 30.25 -3.96 7.61
CA ALA A 249 29.85 -3.82 9.01
C ALA A 249 29.70 -2.36 9.49
N LYS A 250 30.03 -1.37 8.66
CA LYS A 250 29.92 0.06 9.03
C LYS A 250 28.51 0.62 8.97
N LEU A 251 27.62 0.00 8.20
CA LEU A 251 26.26 0.50 7.96
C LEU A 251 25.23 0.06 9.03
N SER A 252 25.66 -0.61 10.10
CA SER A 252 24.81 -0.96 11.25
C SER A 252 24.78 0.13 12.32
N ASN A 253 25.66 1.14 12.22
CA ASN A 253 25.82 2.19 13.22
C ASN A 253 25.30 3.57 12.74
N GLU A 254 24.68 3.64 11.57
CA GLU A 254 24.22 4.90 10.94
C GLU A 254 22.69 5.10 10.98
N ILE A 255 21.94 4.21 11.64
CA ILE A 255 20.48 4.33 11.86
C ILE A 255 20.14 3.93 13.29
#